data_AF-A0A7C7UKD0-F1
#
_entry.id   AF-A0A7C7UKD0-F1
#
_cell.length_a   1.000
_cell.length_b   1.000
_cell.length_c   1.000
_cell.angle_alpha   90.00
_cell.angle_beta   90.00
_cell.angle_gamma   90.00
#
_symmetry.space_group_name_H-M   'P 1'
#
loop_
_entity.id
_entity.type
_entity.pdbx_description
1 polymer ?
#
loop_
_entity_poly.entity_id
_entity_poly.type
_entity_poly.pdbx_seq_one_letter_code
_entity_poly.pdbx_strand_id
1 'polypeptide(L)' 'MEPTWCHLISREQTTLIDTRRFGKVDILEGLLSSTGTNVNGIDRIIITHSHEDHDGNLADLLSKTSSQLWAHPI' A
#
# COMPACT_ATOMS: atom_id res chain seq x y z
N MET A 1 13.53 -11.47 -10.98
CA MET A 1 12.52 -10.61 -10.34
C MET A 1 13.05 -10.30 -8.96
N GLU A 2 13.25 -9.02 -8.68
CA GLU A 2 13.61 -8.60 -7.33
C GLU A 2 12.37 -8.72 -6.43
N PRO A 3 12.55 -9.03 -5.13
CA PRO A 3 11.43 -9.13 -4.22
C PRO A 3 10.81 -7.75 -3.95
N THR A 4 9.51 -7.62 -4.22
CA THR A 4 8.73 -6.41 -3.90
C THR A 4 8.17 -6.51 -2.49
N TRP A 5 8.71 -5.70 -1.59
CA TRP A 5 8.27 -5.66 -0.20
C TRP A 5 7.25 -4.53 -0.02
N CYS A 6 6.26 -4.78 0.83
CA CYS A 6 5.41 -3.74 1.40
C CYS A 6 5.30 -4.01 2.89
N HIS A 7 5.19 -2.97 3.69
CA HIS A 7 5.17 -3.09 5.14
C HIS A 7 3.89 -2.48 5.71
N LEU A 8 3.31 -3.15 6.70
CA LEU A 8 2.14 -2.66 7.43
C LEU A 8 2.53 -2.32 8.86
N ILE A 9 2.21 -1.10 9.27
CA ILE A 9 2.35 -0.64 10.66
C ILE A 9 0.94 -0.43 11.21
N SER A 10 0.47 -1.37 12.03
CA SER A 10 -0.85 -1.32 12.67
C SER A 10 -0.72 -0.84 14.12
N ARG A 11 -0.69 0.49 14.32
CA ARG A 11 -0.74 1.14 15.65
C ARG A 11 -1.97 2.04 15.75
N GLU A 12 -1.85 3.25 16.31
CA GLU A 12 -2.93 4.23 16.41
C GLU A 12 -3.48 4.63 15.03
N GLN A 13 -2.62 4.64 14.01
CA GLN A 13 -3.00 4.75 12.60
C GLN A 13 -2.37 3.59 11.82
N THR A 14 -3.15 2.98 10.94
CA THR A 14 -2.71 1.93 10.03
C THR A 14 -1.98 2.57 8.86
N THR A 15 -0.67 2.32 8.77
CA THR A 15 0.17 2.84 7.69
C THR A 15 0.68 1.72 6.81
N LEU A 16 0.43 1.82 5.50
CA LEU A 16 1.02 0.97 4.48
C LEU A 16 2.24 1.68 3.87
N ILE A 17 3.37 0.99 3.80
CA ILE A 17 4.58 1.46 3.11
C ILE A 17 4.76 0.63 1.85
N ASP A 18 4.75 1.29 0.70
CA ASP A 18 4.73 0.75 -0.65
C ASP A 18 3.50 -0.13 -0.96
N THR A 19 3.18 -0.27 -2.24
CA THR A 19 1.91 -0.82 -2.75
C THR A 19 2.08 -2.06 -3.63
N ARG A 20 3.31 -2.57 -3.75
CA ARG A 20 3.68 -3.68 -4.64
C ARG A 20 3.45 -3.35 -6.13
N ARG A 21 3.78 -4.34 -6.95
CA ARG A 21 3.68 -4.34 -8.41
C ARG A 21 2.26 -4.14 -8.98
N PHE A 22 2.14 -3.43 -10.10
CA PHE A 22 0.88 -3.17 -10.79
C PHE A 22 0.09 -4.46 -11.11
N GLY A 23 -1.24 -4.36 -11.01
CA GLY A 23 -2.17 -5.46 -11.30
C GLY A 23 -2.11 -6.60 -10.28
N LYS A 24 -1.61 -6.32 -9.07
CA LYS A 24 -1.52 -7.29 -7.95
C LYS A 24 -2.27 -6.82 -6.70
N VAL A 25 -3.23 -5.91 -6.85
CA VAL A 25 -4.03 -5.38 -5.74
C VAL A 25 -4.75 -6.50 -4.96
N ASP A 26 -5.28 -7.52 -5.64
CA ASP A 26 -5.96 -8.65 -4.97
C ASP A 26 -5.02 -9.42 -4.02
N ILE A 27 -3.74 -9.54 -4.39
CA ILE A 27 -2.72 -10.16 -3.53
C ILE A 27 -2.46 -9.28 -2.31
N LEU A 28 -2.35 -7.97 -2.52
CA LEU A 28 -2.17 -7.02 -1.42
C LEU A 28 -3.36 -7.05 -0.46
N GLU A 29 -4.59 -7.07 -0.97
CA GLU A 29 -5.81 -7.19 -0.16
C GLU A 29 -5.87 -8.51 0.62
N GLY A 30 -5.45 -9.62 0.01
CA GLY A 30 -5.30 -10.90 0.69
C GLY A 30 -4.26 -10.86 1.82
N LEU A 31 -3.12 -10.21 1.60
CA LEU A 31 -2.08 -10.01 2.62
C LEU A 31 -2.59 -9.13 3.77
N LEU A 32 -3.24 -8.01 3.48
CA LEU A 32 -3.87 -7.15 4.49
C LEU A 32 -4.88 -7.94 5.32
N SER A 33 -5.77 -8.69 4.66
CA SER A 33 -6.77 -9.51 5.33
C SER A 33 -6.15 -10.55 6.26
N SER A 34 -5.00 -11.13 5.89
CA SER A 34 -4.25 -12.08 6.73
C SER A 34 -3.69 -11.45 8.02
N THR A 35 -3.57 -10.12 8.06
CA THR A 35 -3.18 -9.35 9.26
C THR A 35 -4.38 -8.86 10.09
N GLY A 36 -5.61 -9.17 9.66
CA GLY A 36 -6.83 -8.61 10.24
C GLY A 36 -7.15 -7.19 9.78
N THR A 37 -6.45 -6.67 8.77
CA THR A 37 -6.61 -5.32 8.24
C THR A 37 -7.39 -5.35 6.93
N ASN A 38 -8.40 -4.49 6.79
CA ASN A 38 -9.07 -4.26 5.51
C ASN A 38 -8.41 -3.09 4.77
N VAL A 39 -8.44 -3.09 3.44
CA VAL A 39 -7.93 -1.97 2.63
C VAL A 39 -8.54 -0.62 3.03
N ASN A 40 -9.83 -0.59 3.36
CA ASN A 40 -10.54 0.61 3.82
C ASN A 40 -10.13 1.06 5.23
N GLY A 41 -9.40 0.22 5.98
CA GLY A 41 -8.86 0.54 7.30
C GLY A 41 -7.45 1.14 7.24
N ILE A 42 -6.90 1.40 6.05
CA ILE A 42 -5.61 2.08 5.89
C ILE A 42 -5.83 3.58 6.08
N ASP A 43 -5.17 4.17 7.07
CA ASP A 43 -5.22 5.60 7.33
C ASP A 43 -4.20 6.38 6.48
N ARG A 44 -3.06 5.73 6.16
CA ARG A 44 -1.95 6.34 5.44
C ARG A 44 -1.25 5.37 4.51
N ILE A 45 -0.86 5.87 3.34
CA ILE A 45 0.03 5.20 2.40
C ILE A 45 1.30 6.04 2.26
N ILE A 46 2.47 5.41 2.42
CA ILE A 46 3.79 6.02 2.20
C ILE A 46 4.44 5.33 1.00
N ILE A 47 4.93 6.11 0.04
CA ILE A 47 5.74 5.59 -1.08
C ILE A 47 7.20 5.94 -0.85
N THR A 48 8.07 4.93 -0.89
CA THR A 48 9.51 5.12 -0.67
C THR A 48 10.20 5.77 -1.87
N HIS A 49 9.86 5.33 -3.08
CA HIS A 49 10.35 5.86 -4.36
C HIS A 49 9.44 5.41 -5.52
N SER A 50 9.57 6.04 -6.70
CA SER A 50 8.72 5.75 -7.87
C SER A 50 9.37 4.74 -8.81
N HIS A 51 9.30 3.47 -8.42
CA HIS A 51 9.40 2.34 -9.34
C HIS A 51 8.08 1.55 -9.32
N GLU A 52 7.70 1.00 -10.47
CA GLU A 52 6.44 0.28 -10.71
C GLU A 52 6.15 -0.82 -9.68
N ASP A 53 7.20 -1.39 -9.11
CA ASP A 53 7.13 -2.49 -8.17
C ASP A 53 6.91 -2.03 -6.71
N HIS A 54 6.96 -0.72 -6.46
CA HIS A 54 6.65 -0.03 -5.20
C HIS A 54 5.37 0.81 -5.27
N ASP A 55 5.08 1.49 -6.39
CA ASP A 55 3.91 2.36 -6.55
C ASP A 55 2.80 1.77 -7.46
N GLY A 56 2.97 0.53 -7.92
CA GLY A 56 2.14 -0.06 -8.96
C GLY A 56 0.65 -0.21 -8.63
N ASN A 57 0.24 -0.39 -7.37
CA ASN A 57 -1.19 -0.45 -7.01
C ASN A 57 -1.69 0.83 -6.34
N LEU A 58 -0.90 1.92 -6.36
CA LEU A 58 -1.26 3.15 -5.65
C LEU A 58 -2.60 3.73 -6.12
N ALA A 59 -2.83 3.82 -7.44
CA ALA A 59 -4.07 4.35 -8.00
C ALA A 59 -5.29 3.52 -7.56
N ASP A 60 -5.19 2.19 -7.59
CA ASP A 60 -6.26 1.29 -7.18
C ASP A 60 -6.58 1.46 -5.68
N LEU A 61 -5.55 1.55 -4.82
CA LEU A 61 -5.73 1.78 -3.40
C LEU A 61 -6.39 3.14 -3.10
N LEU A 62 -5.97 4.21 -3.76
CA LEU A 62 -6.56 5.53 -3.58
C LEU A 62 -8.02 5.59 -4.06
N SER A 63 -8.40 4.75 -5.02
CA SER A 63 -9.80 4.65 -5.45
C SER A 63 -10.70 3.93 -4.44
N LYS A 64 -10.13 3.09 -3.57
CA LYS A 64 -10.84 2.26 -2.59
C LYS A 64 -10.81 2.84 -1.18
N THR A 65 -9.85 3.71 -0.88
CA THR A 65 -9.57 4.20 0.47
C THR A 65 -9.75 5.71 0.59
N SER A 66 -9.84 6.21 1.83
CA SER A 66 -9.69 7.64 2.14
C SER A 66 -8.33 7.94 2.77
N SER A 67 -7.31 7.12 2.46
CA SER A 67 -5.99 7.23 3.07
C SER A 67 -5.28 8.51 2.66
N GLN A 68 -4.45 9.04 3.57
CA GLN A 68 -3.49 10.07 3.22
C GLN A 68 -2.34 9.49 2.40
N LEU A 69 -1.98 10.12 1.29
CA LEU A 69 -0.78 9.80 0.53
C LEU A 69 0.40 10.66 0.98
N TRP A 70 1.47 10.02 1.41
CA TRP A 70 2.76 10.65 1.70
C TRP A 70 3.80 10.10 0.74
N ALA A 71 4.34 10.94 -0.11
CA ALA A 71 5.42 10.58 -1.03
C ALA A 71 6.38 11.76 -1.16
N HIS A 72 7.61 11.48 -1.58
CA HIS A 72 8.50 12.57 -2.01
C HIS A 72 7.87 13.28 -3.22
N PRO A 73 7.92 14.62 -3.32
CA PRO A 73 7.27 15.36 -4.40
C PRO A 73 7.92 15.19 -5.78
N ILE A 74 9.06 14.49 -5.84
CA ILE A 74 9.91 14.31 -7.02
C ILE A 74 10.28 12.84 -7.11
#